data_AF-A0A2V3JMP5-F1
#
_entry.id   AF-A0A2V3JMP5-F1
#
_cell.length_a   1.000
_cell.length_b   1.000
_cell.length_c   1.000
_cell.angle_alpha   90.00
_cell.angle_beta   90.00
_cell.angle_gamma   90.00
#
_symmetry.space_group_name_H-M   'P 1'
#
loop_
_entity.id
_entity.type
_entity.pdbx_description
1 polymer ?
#
loop_
_entity_poly.entity_id
_entity_poly.type
_entity_poly.pdbx_seq_one_letter_code
_entity_poly.pdbx_strand_id
1 'polypeptide(L)'
;MEDHLIGTYYSNLSDAIRDGLRKILAEYKRKNEVEIAATLYKEGKITLREADAIMDAPVRKTLEELGERGVYLRYGMEELEEDLG
;
A
#
# COMPACT_ATOMS: atom_id res chain seq x y z
N MET A 1 17.06 7.06 -27.15
CA MET A 1 15.83 7.09 -26.32
C MET A 1 16.13 7.70 -24.94
N GLU A 2 17.28 7.39 -24.33
CA GLU A 2 17.77 8.01 -23.09
C GLU A 2 17.98 9.54 -23.20
N ASP A 3 18.51 10.04 -24.31
CA ASP A 3 18.81 11.47 -24.50
C ASP A 3 17.57 12.39 -24.55
N HIS A 4 16.35 11.85 -24.70
CA HIS A 4 15.14 12.68 -24.73
C HIS A 4 14.57 13.01 -23.35
N LEU A 5 14.93 12.24 -22.32
CA LEU A 5 14.47 12.46 -20.94
C LEU A 5 15.31 13.50 -20.21
N ILE A 6 16.62 13.53 -20.48
CA ILE A 6 17.57 14.49 -19.92
C ILE A 6 17.51 15.77 -20.75
N GLY A 7 17.31 16.92 -20.10
CA GLY A 7 17.05 18.21 -20.74
C GLY A 7 15.56 18.55 -20.89
N THR A 8 14.68 17.56 -20.99
CA THR A 8 13.22 17.76 -21.05
C THR A 8 12.54 17.61 -19.68
N TYR A 9 12.91 16.58 -18.90
CA TYR A 9 12.29 16.26 -17.61
C TYR A 9 13.28 16.23 -16.44
N TYR A 10 14.57 15.98 -16.73
CA TYR A 10 15.62 15.91 -15.70
C TYR A 10 16.83 16.73 -16.12
N SER A 11 17.46 17.42 -15.16
CA SER A 11 18.61 18.30 -15.41
C SER A 11 19.90 17.53 -15.73
N ASN A 12 20.02 16.28 -15.26
CA ASN A 12 21.12 15.38 -15.55
C ASN A 12 20.73 13.92 -15.26
N LEU A 13 21.60 12.97 -15.63
CA LEU A 13 21.38 11.53 -15.43
C LEU A 13 21.28 11.15 -13.94
N SER A 14 22.02 11.83 -13.07
CA SER A 14 22.00 11.56 -11.62
C SER A 14 20.61 11.83 -11.03
N ASP A 15 19.93 12.87 -11.49
CA ASP A 15 18.57 13.21 -11.04
C ASP A 15 17.55 12.14 -11.47
N ALA A 16 17.66 11.65 -12.72
CA ALA A 16 16.81 10.57 -13.21
C ALA A 16 17.02 9.26 -12.42
N ILE A 17 18.28 8.90 -12.14
CA ILE A 17 18.62 7.71 -11.33
C ILE A 17 18.09 7.86 -9.90
N ARG A 18 18.27 9.04 -9.28
CA ARG A 18 17.80 9.31 -7.91
C ARG A 18 16.28 9.19 -7.80
N ASP A 19 15.56 9.74 -8.76
CA ASP A 19 14.09 9.66 -8.79
C ASP A 19 13.60 8.21 -8.99
N GLY A 20 14.25 7.46 -9.88
CA GLY A 20 13.98 6.03 -10.08
C GLY A 20 14.17 5.22 -8.79
N LEU A 21 15.31 5.39 -8.11
CA LEU A 21 15.58 4.73 -6.84
C LEU A 21 14.56 5.11 -5.76
N ARG A 22 14.16 6.39 -5.69
CA ARG A 22 13.16 6.86 -4.73
C ARG A 22 11.80 6.18 -4.94
N LYS A 23 11.37 6.04 -6.19
CA LYS A 23 10.12 5.36 -6.55
C LYS A 23 10.15 3.88 -6.18
N ILE A 24 11.25 3.18 -6.51
CA ILE A 24 11.43 1.77 -6.15
C ILE A 24 11.38 1.59 -4.63
N LEU A 25 12.12 2.41 -3.87
CA LEU A 25 12.13 2.32 -2.41
C LEU A 25 10.75 2.61 -1.79
N ALA A 26 10.01 3.56 -2.35
CA ALA A 26 8.65 3.86 -1.91
C ALA A 26 7.69 2.67 -2.17
N GLU A 27 7.80 2.02 -3.33
CA GLU A 27 7.02 0.82 -3.63
C GLU A 27 7.35 -0.34 -2.69
N TYR A 28 8.63 -0.56 -2.40
CA TYR A 28 9.04 -1.59 -1.43
C TYR A 28 8.53 -1.31 -0.02
N LYS A 29 8.60 -0.05 0.44
CA LYS A 29 8.05 0.36 1.75
C LYS A 29 6.56 0.04 1.82
N ARG A 30 5.81 0.44 0.79
CA ARG A 30 4.37 0.20 0.71
C ARG A 30 4.03 -1.29 0.70
N LYS A 31 4.73 -2.10 -0.09
CA LYS A 31 4.53 -3.56 -0.09
C LYS A 31 4.77 -4.16 1.30
N ASN A 32 5.81 -3.71 2.00
CA ASN A 32 6.12 -4.18 3.35
C ASN A 32 5.04 -3.79 4.37
N GLU A 33 4.54 -2.55 4.31
CA GLU A 33 3.45 -2.06 5.18
C GLU A 33 2.16 -2.87 4.97
N VAL A 34 1.82 -3.19 3.72
CA VAL A 34 0.66 -4.03 3.39
C VAL A 34 0.81 -5.46 3.90
N GLU A 35 1.97 -6.08 3.74
CA GLU A 35 2.21 -7.44 4.27
C GLU A 35 2.14 -7.50 5.81
N ILE A 36 2.70 -6.50 6.50
CA ILE A 36 2.65 -6.40 7.96
C ILE A 36 1.20 -6.21 8.42
N ALA A 37 0.47 -5.28 7.84
CA ALA A 37 -0.93 -5.02 8.18
C ALA A 37 -1.81 -6.24 7.91
N ALA A 38 -1.62 -6.92 6.78
CA ALA A 38 -2.36 -8.14 6.45
C ALA A 38 -2.09 -9.27 7.45
N THR A 39 -0.83 -9.43 7.88
CA THR A 39 -0.45 -10.44 8.87
C THR A 39 -1.05 -10.14 10.24
N LEU A 40 -0.90 -8.90 10.73
CA LEU A 40 -1.45 -8.48 12.02
C LEU A 40 -2.99 -8.56 12.03
N TYR A 41 -3.62 -8.15 10.93
CA TYR A 41 -5.06 -8.29 10.77
C TYR A 41 -5.42 -9.76 10.82
N LYS A 42 -4.83 -10.64 10.01
CA LYS A 42 -5.09 -12.09 10.02
C LYS A 42 -4.96 -12.72 11.42
N GLU A 43 -3.98 -12.28 12.21
CA GLU A 43 -3.68 -12.85 13.54
C GLU A 43 -4.60 -12.39 14.68
N GLY A 44 -5.42 -11.35 14.50
CA GLY A 44 -6.31 -10.89 15.58
C GLY A 44 -5.80 -9.66 16.31
N LYS A 45 -4.64 -9.15 15.90
CA LYS A 45 -3.90 -8.14 16.66
C LYS A 45 -4.37 -6.72 16.38
N ILE A 46 -4.99 -6.50 15.22
CA ILE A 46 -5.53 -5.21 14.79
C ILE A 46 -6.88 -5.37 14.11
N THR A 47 -7.66 -4.30 14.12
CA THR A 47 -8.93 -4.11 13.40
C THR A 47 -8.71 -3.77 11.92
N LEU A 48 -9.77 -3.77 11.10
CA LEU A 48 -9.67 -3.35 9.69
C LEU A 48 -9.30 -1.88 9.57
N ARG A 49 -9.81 -1.04 10.48
CA ARG A 49 -9.48 0.39 10.56
C ARG A 49 -8.02 0.64 10.91
N GLU A 50 -7.46 -0.14 11.83
CA GLU A 50 -6.02 -0.05 12.10
C GLU A 50 -5.18 -0.57 10.92
N ALA A 51 -5.66 -1.60 10.21
CA ALA A 51 -5.01 -2.06 8.99
C ALA A 51 -5.04 -1.00 7.88
N ASP A 52 -6.16 -0.29 7.69
CA ASP A 52 -6.29 0.79 6.72
C ASP A 52 -5.32 1.95 7.00
N ALA A 53 -5.12 2.27 8.28
CA ALA A 53 -4.22 3.31 8.72
C ALA A 53 -2.75 2.93 8.50
N ILE A 54 -2.39 1.66 8.72
CA ILE A 54 -1.04 1.17 8.44
C ILE A 54 -0.76 1.11 6.93
N MET A 55 -1.76 0.75 6.13
CA MET A 55 -1.64 0.69 4.67
C MET A 55 -1.73 2.05 3.98
N ASP A 56 -2.07 3.11 4.72
CA ASP A 56 -2.39 4.45 4.21
C ASP A 56 -3.36 4.38 3.03
N ALA A 57 -4.43 3.61 3.19
CA ALA A 57 -5.37 3.28 2.14
C ALA A 57 -6.82 3.34 2.66
N PRO A 58 -7.79 3.74 1.82
CA PRO A 58 -9.20 3.65 2.20
C PRO A 58 -9.61 2.20 2.49
N VAL A 59 -10.53 1.99 3.44
CA VAL A 59 -11.09 0.68 3.84
C VAL A 59 -11.34 -0.25 2.65
N ARG A 60 -12.01 0.24 1.61
CA ARG A 60 -12.32 -0.56 0.41
C ARG A 60 -11.07 -1.14 -0.27
N LYS A 61 -10.01 -0.33 -0.37
CA LYS A 61 -8.75 -0.76 -0.97
C LYS A 61 -7.99 -1.72 -0.06
N THR A 62 -8.06 -1.49 1.26
CA THR A 62 -7.55 -2.42 2.27
C THR A 62 -8.21 -3.80 2.13
N LEU A 63 -9.53 -3.84 1.92
CA LEU A 63 -10.26 -5.10 1.68
C LEU A 63 -9.81 -5.82 0.41
N GLU A 64 -9.60 -5.10 -0.69
CA GLU A 64 -9.07 -5.66 -1.93
C GLU A 64 -7.69 -6.28 -1.70
N GLU A 65 -6.77 -5.56 -1.04
CA GLU A 65 -5.42 -6.03 -0.73
C GLU A 65 -5.41 -7.25 0.21
N LEU A 66 -6.31 -7.30 1.20
CA LEU A 66 -6.51 -8.47 2.07
C LEU A 66 -7.06 -9.66 1.28
N GLY A 67 -8.02 -9.43 0.39
CA GLY A 67 -8.62 -10.45 -0.47
C GLY A 67 -7.60 -11.09 -1.44
N GLU A 68 -6.77 -10.27 -2.09
CA GLU A 68 -5.68 -10.74 -2.95
C GLU A 68 -4.68 -11.66 -2.21
N ARG A 69 -4.57 -11.49 -0.88
CA ARG A 69 -3.69 -12.28 0.00
C ARG A 69 -4.38 -13.43 0.71
N GLY A 70 -5.65 -13.71 0.38
CA GLY A 70 -6.44 -14.77 0.99
C GLY A 70 -6.70 -14.54 2.49
N VAL A 71 -6.73 -13.28 2.93
CA VAL A 71 -7.08 -12.91 4.30
C VAL A 71 -8.57 -12.62 4.34
N TYR A 72 -9.32 -13.50 4.99
CA TYR A 72 -10.77 -13.36 5.13
C TYR A 72 -11.14 -12.26 6.11
N LEU A 73 -12.28 -11.62 5.84
CA LEU A 73 -12.94 -10.74 6.78
C LEU A 73 -13.21 -11.48 8.08
N ARG A 74 -12.83 -10.84 9.18
CA ARG A 74 -13.12 -11.30 10.53
C ARG A 74 -14.43 -10.79 11.10
N TYR A 75 -15.21 -10.12 10.27
CA TYR A 75 -16.41 -9.43 10.67
C TYR A 75 -17.67 -10.25 10.42
N GLY A 76 -18.68 -10.02 11.27
CA GLY A 76 -20.08 -10.17 10.88
C GLY A 76 -20.53 -9.03 9.96
N MET A 77 -21.72 -9.15 9.35
CA MET A 77 -22.26 -8.09 8.48
C MET A 77 -22.43 -6.73 9.19
N GLU A 78 -22.80 -6.73 10.47
CA GLU A 78 -23.00 -5.49 11.26
C GLU A 78 -21.69 -4.71 11.46
N GLU A 79 -20.61 -5.39 11.85
CA GLU A 79 -19.30 -4.76 12.05
C GLU A 79 -18.71 -4.22 10.73
N LEU A 80 -19.01 -4.89 9.61
CA LEU A 80 -18.63 -4.42 8.29
C LEU A 80 -19.41 -3.15 7.89
N GLU A 81 -20.70 -3.08 8.20
CA GLU A 81 -21.53 -1.90 7.91
C GLU A 81 -21.08 -0.67 8.74
N GLU A 82 -20.70 -0.85 10.01
CA GLU A 82 -20.16 0.24 10.83
C GLU A 82 -18.84 0.82 10.28
N ASP A 83 -17.94 -0.04 9.76
CA ASP A 83 -16.66 0.39 9.21
C ASP A 83 -16.79 0.99 7.78
N LEU A 84 -17.87 0.68 7.05
CA LEU A 84 -18.17 1.23 5.73
C LEU A 84 -19.00 2.53 5.75
N GLY A 85 -19.57 2.88 6.91
CA GLY A 85 -20.45 4.03 7.15
C GLY A 85 -19.74 5.38 7.26
#